data_AF-A0A530GF33-F1
#
_entry.id   AF-A0A530GF33-F1
#
_cell.length_a   1.000
_cell.length_b   1.000
_cell.length_c   1.000
_cell.angle_alpha   90.00
_cell.angle_beta   90.00
_cell.angle_gamma   90.00
#
_symmetry.space_group_name_H-M   'P 1'
#
loop_
_entity.id
_entity.type
_entity.pdbx_description
1 polymer ?
#
loop_
_entity_poly.entity_id
_entity_poly.type
_entity_poly.pdbx_seq_one_letter_code
_entity_poly.pdbx_strand_id
1 'polypeptide(L)'
;YKKCDCAWYAGGIGYRDDAVVHVDKLDLRTIDKARFEQSNLDRRVKAAVLVDPGLAPAYDTASLKAIAIPMDFINLGGTDTIPLGVVADKLAAIAPRGTYA
;
A
#
# COMPACT_ATOMS: atom_id res chain seq x y z
N TYR A 1 15.93 8.55 -13.16
CA TYR A 1 14.64 8.84 -12.51
C TYR A 1 14.93 9.30 -11.08
N LYS A 2 14.14 10.21 -10.48
CA LYS A 2 14.37 10.61 -9.08
C LYS A 2 14.02 9.43 -8.15
N LYS A 3 14.50 9.44 -6.90
CA LYS A 3 14.45 8.33 -5.91
C LYS A 3 13.04 7.72 -5.62
N CYS A 4 11.96 8.23 -6.20
CA CYS A 4 10.59 7.72 -6.03
C CYS A 4 9.77 7.69 -7.33
N ASP A 5 10.38 7.98 -8.49
CA ASP A 5 9.66 7.87 -9.76
C ASP A 5 9.76 6.41 -10.22
N CYS A 6 8.61 5.79 -10.52
CA CYS A 6 8.59 4.42 -11.02
C CYS A 6 9.40 4.35 -12.33
N ALA A 7 10.41 3.47 -12.38
CA ALA A 7 11.33 3.37 -13.51
C ALA A 7 10.59 3.13 -14.83
N TRP A 8 9.46 2.43 -14.78
CA TRP A 8 8.55 2.20 -15.90
C TRP A 8 8.03 3.51 -16.52
N TYR A 9 7.36 4.35 -15.72
CA TYR A 9 6.75 5.60 -16.22
C TYR A 9 7.78 6.65 -16.65
N ALA A 10 8.91 6.73 -15.93
CA ALA A 10 9.99 7.67 -16.26
C ALA A 10 10.86 7.18 -17.43
N GLY A 11 10.84 5.88 -17.72
CA GLY A 11 11.71 5.23 -18.70
C GLY A 11 11.25 5.40 -20.15
N GLY A 12 9.95 5.56 -20.39
CA GLY A 12 9.39 5.60 -21.75
C GLY A 12 9.50 4.24 -22.47
N ILE A 13 9.57 3.17 -21.69
CA ILE A 13 9.66 1.78 -22.15
C ILE A 13 8.45 1.03 -21.60
N GLY A 14 7.69 0.40 -22.49
CA GLY A 14 6.64 -0.55 -22.16
C GLY A 14 6.91 -1.91 -22.81
N TYR A 15 6.07 -2.89 -22.50
CA TYR A 15 6.12 -4.22 -23.11
C TYR A 15 4.74 -4.62 -23.60
N ARG A 16 4.67 -5.26 -24.78
CA ARG A 16 3.47 -5.87 -25.33
C ARG A 16 3.87 -7.18 -25.98
N ASP A 17 3.27 -8.29 -25.53
CA ASP A 17 3.59 -9.65 -25.99
C ASP A 17 5.10 -9.94 -25.92
N ASP A 18 5.71 -9.62 -24.76
CA ASP A 18 7.15 -9.69 -24.47
C ASP A 18 8.07 -8.83 -25.36
N ALA A 19 7.51 -8.07 -26.32
CA ALA A 19 8.26 -7.13 -27.13
C ALA A 19 8.34 -5.74 -26.48
N VAL A 20 9.52 -5.15 -26.52
CA VAL A 20 9.75 -3.76 -26.09
C VAL A 20 9.01 -2.80 -27.01
N VAL A 21 8.26 -1.87 -26.42
CA VAL A 21 7.63 -0.76 -27.13
C VAL A 21 8.05 0.57 -26.50
N HIS A 22 8.26 1.58 -27.34
CA HIS A 22 8.50 2.94 -26.86
C HIS A 22 7.17 3.63 -26.59
N VAL A 23 7.06 4.22 -25.41
CA VAL A 23 5.89 4.98 -24.97
C VAL A 23 6.33 6.34 -24.46
N ASP A 24 5.40 7.30 -24.46
CA ASP A 24 5.65 8.59 -23.85
C ASP A 24 5.94 8.43 -22.36
N LYS A 25 6.88 9.24 -21.87
CA LYS A 25 7.15 9.31 -20.43
C LYS A 25 5.95 9.92 -19.73
N LEU A 26 5.60 9.34 -18.59
CA LEU A 26 4.48 9.83 -17.77
C LEU A 26 5.01 10.40 -16.46
N ASP A 27 4.78 11.70 -16.22
CA ASP A 27 4.94 12.27 -14.89
C ASP A 27 3.68 12.00 -14.08
N LEU A 28 3.77 11.09 -13.10
CA LEU A 28 2.64 10.75 -12.23
C LEU A 28 2.06 11.97 -11.47
N ARG A 29 2.81 13.07 -11.37
CA ARG A 29 2.35 14.30 -10.72
C ARG A 29 1.35 15.09 -11.57
N THR A 30 1.27 14.81 -12.88
CA THR A 30 0.27 15.41 -13.78
C THR A 30 -1.03 14.60 -13.81
N ILE A 31 -1.06 13.43 -13.19
CA ILE A 31 -2.27 12.61 -13.11
C ILE A 31 -3.24 13.23 -12.11
N ASP A 32 -4.51 13.32 -12.52
CA ASP A 32 -5.61 13.73 -11.66
C ASP A 32 -5.81 12.72 -10.52
N LYS A 33 -5.29 13.08 -9.33
CA LYS A 33 -5.33 12.25 -8.13
C LYS A 33 -6.75 11.92 -7.69
N ALA A 34 -7.72 12.79 -7.97
CA ALA A 34 -9.11 12.57 -7.56
C ALA A 34 -9.73 11.31 -8.18
N ARG A 35 -9.20 10.86 -9.33
CA ARG A 35 -9.61 9.61 -9.98
C ARG A 35 -9.13 8.34 -9.26
N PHE A 36 -8.12 8.46 -8.39
CA PHE A 36 -7.48 7.35 -7.69
C PHE A 36 -7.67 7.41 -6.17
N GLU A 37 -8.00 8.57 -5.61
CA GLU A 37 -8.24 8.80 -4.18
C GLU A 37 -9.72 8.64 -3.79
N GLN A 38 -10.49 7.87 -4.55
CA GLN A 38 -11.89 7.58 -4.21
C GLN A 38 -11.98 6.90 -2.83
N SER A 39 -12.89 7.40 -1.98
CA SER A 39 -13.21 6.72 -0.73
C SER A 39 -13.97 5.42 -1.01
N ASN A 40 -13.37 4.29 -0.61
CA ASN A 40 -14.00 2.97 -0.61
C ASN A 40 -14.65 2.65 0.76
N LEU A 41 -15.05 3.67 1.52
CA LEU A 41 -15.66 3.48 2.82
C LEU A 41 -17.00 2.73 2.69
N ASP A 42 -17.03 1.49 3.17
CA ASP A 42 -18.25 0.72 3.32
C ASP A 42 -18.63 0.62 4.80
N ARG A 43 -19.71 1.32 5.19
CA ARG A 43 -20.22 1.35 6.58
C ARG A 43 -20.72 -0.01 7.07
N ARG A 44 -20.88 -0.99 6.19
CA ARG A 44 -21.27 -2.36 6.53
C ARG A 44 -20.09 -3.15 7.08
N VAL A 45 -18.85 -2.80 6.70
CA VAL A 45 -17.65 -3.41 7.27
C VAL A 45 -17.51 -2.95 8.72
N LYS A 46 -17.49 -3.90 9.65
CA LYS A 46 -17.47 -3.61 11.10
C LYS A 46 -16.13 -3.89 11.77
N ALA A 47 -15.28 -4.69 11.14
CA ALA A 47 -13.93 -5.03 11.56
C ALA A 47 -13.14 -5.57 10.35
N ALA A 48 -11.83 -5.67 10.46
CA ALA A 48 -10.99 -6.35 9.48
C ALA A 48 -9.87 -7.14 10.16
N VAL A 49 -9.49 -8.26 9.54
CA VAL A 49 -8.31 -9.06 9.90
C VAL A 49 -7.34 -9.00 8.72
N LEU A 50 -6.09 -8.63 8.99
CA LEU A 50 -5.05 -8.39 7.98
C LEU A 50 -3.91 -9.36 8.25
N VAL A 51 -3.84 -10.42 7.44
CA VAL A 51 -2.77 -11.41 7.50
C VAL A 51 -1.68 -11.00 6.51
N ASP A 52 -0.46 -10.78 7.01
CA ASP A 52 0.71 -10.33 6.24
C ASP A 52 0.40 -9.18 5.27
N PRO A 53 -0.04 -8.00 5.78
CA PRO A 53 -0.42 -6.88 4.91
C PRO A 53 0.76 -6.43 4.05
N GLY A 54 0.66 -6.70 2.75
CA GLY A 54 1.68 -6.34 1.76
C GLY A 54 1.94 -4.85 1.68
N LEU A 55 3.20 -4.48 1.43
CA LEU A 55 3.69 -3.11 1.36
C LEU A 55 3.47 -2.34 2.66
N ALA A 56 3.57 -2.99 3.82
CA ALA A 56 3.40 -2.38 5.13
C ALA A 56 4.12 -1.01 5.30
N PRO A 57 5.39 -0.83 4.84
CA PRO A 57 6.07 0.46 4.95
C PRO A 57 5.47 1.59 4.10
N ALA A 58 4.59 1.28 3.14
CA ALA A 58 3.99 2.26 2.24
C ALA A 58 2.62 2.78 2.71
N TYR A 59 2.09 2.28 3.83
CA TYR A 59 0.81 2.74 4.37
C TYR A 59 0.92 4.19 4.85
N ASP A 60 -0.09 4.99 4.51
CA ASP A 60 -0.19 6.36 4.98
C ASP A 60 -0.63 6.40 6.45
N THR A 61 0.13 7.12 7.27
CA THR A 61 -0.09 7.20 8.71
C THR A 61 -1.40 7.92 9.06
N ALA A 62 -1.79 8.95 8.31
CA ALA A 62 -3.03 9.68 8.57
C ALA A 62 -4.25 8.80 8.28
N SER A 63 -4.19 8.02 7.20
CA SER A 63 -5.20 7.04 6.81
C SER A 63 -5.39 5.98 7.90
N LEU A 64 -4.31 5.39 8.43
CA LEU A 64 -4.38 4.41 9.52
C LEU A 64 -5.03 4.99 10.80
N LYS A 65 -4.69 6.23 11.16
CA LYS A 65 -5.28 6.92 12.32
C LYS A 65 -6.77 7.21 12.14
N ALA A 66 -7.24 7.36 10.90
CA ALA A 66 -8.64 7.62 10.60
C ALA A 66 -9.52 6.37 10.59
N ILE A 67 -8.93 5.16 10.74
CA ILE A 67 -9.70 3.91 10.67
C ILE A 67 -10.62 3.79 11.88
N ALA A 68 -11.91 3.92 11.56
CA ALA A 68 -13.07 3.75 12.42
C ALA A 68 -13.07 2.43 13.20
N ILE A 69 -12.91 1.32 12.49
CA ILE A 69 -13.26 -0.05 12.88
C ILE A 69 -12.11 -0.78 13.63
N PRO A 70 -12.38 -1.85 14.39
CA PRO A 70 -11.32 -2.73 14.91
C PRO A 70 -10.53 -3.36 13.76
N MET A 71 -9.22 -3.47 13.95
CA MET A 71 -8.27 -4.00 12.96
C MET A 71 -7.34 -4.99 13.66
N ASP A 72 -7.42 -6.26 13.30
CA ASP A 72 -6.51 -7.28 13.84
C ASP A 72 -5.44 -7.60 12.80
N PHE A 73 -4.18 -7.37 13.15
CA PHE A 73 -3.04 -7.63 12.28
C PHE A 73 -2.38 -8.95 12.71
N ILE A 74 -2.07 -9.80 11.74
CA ILE A 74 -1.42 -11.09 11.97
C ILE A 74 -0.21 -11.15 11.05
N ASN A 75 0.97 -11.42 11.60
CA ASN A 75 2.10 -11.83 10.78
C ASN A 75 2.42 -13.32 10.95
N LEU A 76 2.56 -14.04 9.84
CA LEU A 76 2.89 -15.46 9.87
C LEU A 76 4.41 -15.67 9.98
N GLY A 77 4.82 -16.65 10.78
CA GLY A 77 6.23 -17.01 10.98
C GLY A 77 6.76 -16.59 12.35
N GLY A 78 8.07 -16.72 12.55
CA GLY A 78 8.74 -16.24 13.75
C GLY A 78 9.08 -14.76 13.63
N THR A 79 9.11 -14.04 14.76
CA THR A 79 9.31 -12.58 14.83
C THR A 79 10.50 -12.07 13.99
N ASP A 80 11.62 -12.79 13.99
CA ASP A 80 12.84 -12.40 13.26
C ASP A 80 12.86 -12.83 11.78
N THR A 81 11.81 -13.52 11.33
CA THR A 81 11.69 -14.07 9.96
C THR A 81 10.66 -13.34 9.11
N ILE A 82 9.87 -12.44 9.71
CA ILE A 82 8.83 -11.70 9.02
C ILE A 82 9.49 -10.71 8.05
N PRO A 83 9.16 -10.76 6.74
CA PRO A 83 9.72 -9.82 5.78
C PRO A 83 9.32 -8.37 6.09
N LEU A 84 10.26 -7.43 5.91
CA LEU A 84 10.01 -6.00 6.10
C LEU A 84 8.81 -5.47 5.30
N GLY A 85 8.52 -6.08 4.14
CA GLY A 85 7.41 -5.69 3.30
C GLY A 85 6.03 -6.00 3.88
N VAL A 86 5.94 -6.83 4.93
CA VAL A 86 4.67 -7.28 5.52
C VAL A 86 4.58 -7.08 7.03
N VAL A 87 5.69 -6.77 7.71
CA VAL A 87 5.70 -6.57 9.17
C VAL A 87 4.74 -5.46 9.59
N ALA A 88 3.77 -5.81 10.44
CA ALA A 88 2.59 -5.01 10.70
C ALA A 88 2.49 -4.47 12.14
N ASP A 89 3.47 -4.76 12.99
CA ASP A 89 3.54 -4.31 14.38
C ASP A 89 3.30 -2.80 14.53
N LYS A 90 3.95 -2.00 13.68
CA LYS A 90 3.81 -0.54 13.64
C LYS A 90 2.46 -0.10 13.09
N LEU A 91 1.88 -0.85 12.14
CA LEU A 91 0.56 -0.54 11.60
C LEU A 91 -0.51 -0.71 12.67
N ALA A 92 -0.45 -1.83 13.40
CA ALA A 92 -1.32 -2.12 14.53
C ALA A 92 -1.22 -1.05 15.62
N ALA A 93 0.00 -0.59 15.94
CA ALA A 93 0.22 0.46 16.94
C ALA A 93 -0.33 1.84 16.52
N ILE A 94 -0.44 2.13 15.22
CA ILE A 94 -0.98 3.41 14.71
C ILE A 94 -2.52 3.36 14.63
N ALA A 95 -3.09 2.21 14.29
CA ALA A 95 -4.54 2.03 14.18
C ALA A 95 -5.18 2.19 15.58
N PRO A 96 -6.17 3.09 15.77
CA PRO A 96 -6.70 3.39 17.11
C PRO A 96 -7.29 2.19 17.86
N ARG A 97 -7.74 1.17 17.12
CA ARG A 97 -8.31 -0.08 17.62
C ARG A 97 -7.58 -1.29 17.04
N GLY A 98 -6.27 -1.14 16.86
CA GLY A 98 -5.39 -2.16 16.32
C GLY A 98 -5.00 -3.22 17.36
N THR A 99 -4.97 -4.48 16.94
CA THR A 99 -4.29 -5.56 17.67
C THR A 99 -3.24 -6.21 16.78
N TYR A 100 -2.27 -6.91 17.39
CA TYR A 100 -1.19 -7.58 16.66
C TYR A 100 -0.97 -8.98 17.26
N ALA A 101 -0.84 -9.98 16.40
CA ALA A 101 -0.52 -11.37 16.74
C ALA A 101 0.59 -11.93 15.86
#